data_AF-A0A1V5QYY0-F1
#
_entry.id   AF-A0A1V5QYY0-F1
#
_cell.length_a   1.000
_cell.length_b   1.000
_cell.length_c   1.000
_cell.angle_alpha   90.00
_cell.angle_beta   90.00
_cell.angle_gamma   90.00
#
_symmetry.space_group_name_H-M   'P 1'
#
loop_
_entity.id
_entity.type
_entity.pdbx_description
1 polymer ?
#
loop_
_entity_poly.entity_id
_entity_poly.type
_entity_poly.pdbx_seq_one_letter_code
_entity_poly.pdbx_strand_id
1 'polypeptide(L)'
;MLFYVTRLNSFADIHRSLEKKLPVVVSVRGTIDGAPQEYKNGHLLVVVGWDAAQEKVMCHDPAFPITEKTVVSYPLHSFLVAWEKSRRLAYVAELSPIAFVPH
;
A
#
# COMPACT_ATOMS: atom_id res chain seq x y z
N MET A 1 5.71 4.84 -18.59
CA MET A 1 5.21 4.37 -17.29
C MET A 1 4.62 2.98 -17.50
N LEU A 2 5.03 2.01 -16.70
CA LEU A 2 4.47 0.66 -16.67
C LEU A 2 3.62 0.52 -15.42
N PHE A 3 2.51 -0.21 -15.53
CA PHE A 3 1.66 -0.57 -14.41
C PHE A 3 1.56 -2.09 -14.39
N TYR A 4 1.88 -2.70 -13.26
CA TYR A 4 1.84 -4.16 -13.15
C TYR A 4 1.49 -4.60 -11.74
N VAL A 5 1.02 -5.85 -11.65
CA VAL A 5 0.72 -6.52 -10.39
C VAL A 5 1.91 -7.39 -10.03
N THR A 6 2.38 -7.30 -8.79
CA THR A 6 3.48 -8.12 -8.29
C THR A 6 3.31 -8.44 -6.81
N ARG A 7 4.19 -9.29 -6.29
CA ARG A 7 4.38 -9.50 -4.85
C ARG A 7 5.70 -8.90 -4.46
N LEU A 8 5.66 -7.91 -3.58
CA LEU A 8 6.87 -7.29 -3.08
C LEU A 8 7.50 -8.16 -1.99
N ASN A 9 8.80 -8.01 -1.78
CA ASN A 9 9.52 -8.79 -0.78
C ASN A 9 9.44 -8.14 0.59
N SER A 10 9.35 -6.82 0.67
CA SER A 10 9.33 -6.11 1.96
C SER A 10 8.77 -4.69 1.85
N PHE A 11 8.62 -4.03 3.00
CA PHE A 11 8.29 -2.60 3.03
C PHE A 11 9.34 -1.74 2.32
N ALA A 12 10.60 -2.18 2.25
CA ALA A 12 11.65 -1.44 1.56
C ALA A 12 11.34 -1.26 0.05
N ASP A 13 10.59 -2.18 -0.56
CA ASP A 13 10.17 -2.06 -1.95
C ASP A 13 9.07 -1.00 -2.13
N ILE A 14 8.15 -0.89 -1.15
CA ILE A 14 7.17 0.21 -1.10
C ILE A 14 7.92 1.53 -0.92
N HIS A 15 8.83 1.61 0.06
CA HIS A 15 9.60 2.81 0.36
C HIS A 15 10.37 3.32 -0.86
N ARG A 16 11.02 2.42 -1.62
CA ARG A 16 11.72 2.77 -2.87
C ARG A 16 10.79 3.37 -3.93
N SER A 17 9.53 2.96 -3.97
CA SER A 17 8.53 3.54 -4.88
C SER A 17 8.13 4.94 -4.40
N LEU A 18 7.96 5.12 -3.09
CA LEU A 18 7.66 6.42 -2.48
C LEU A 18 8.81 7.44 -2.67
N GLU A 19 10.06 7.01 -2.60
CA GLU A 19 11.24 7.85 -2.91
C GLU A 19 11.21 8.38 -4.36
N LYS A 20 10.64 7.59 -5.28
CA LYS A 20 10.39 8.00 -6.67
C LYS A 20 9.12 8.85 -6.84
N LYS A 21 8.46 9.22 -5.74
CA LYS A 21 7.15 9.91 -5.70
C LYS A 21 6.03 9.12 -6.38
N LEU A 22 6.13 7.79 -6.35
CA LEU A 22 5.12 6.90 -6.93
C LEU A 22 4.37 6.19 -5.80
N PRO A 23 3.05 6.41 -5.66
CA PRO A 23 2.26 5.67 -4.68
C PRO A 23 2.12 4.20 -5.09
N VAL A 24 1.90 3.33 -4.11
CA VAL A 24 1.75 1.88 -4.32
C VAL A 24 0.37 1.46 -3.83
N VAL A 25 -0.41 0.82 -4.70
CA VAL A 25 -1.66 0.21 -4.25
C VAL A 25 -1.32 -1.17 -3.69
N VAL A 26 -1.80 -1.49 -2.50
CA VAL A 26 -1.59 -2.79 -1.86
C VAL A 26 -2.92 -3.45 -1.54
N SER A 27 -2.94 -4.78 -1.58
CA SER A 27 -4.04 -5.54 -0.99
C SER A 27 -3.70 -5.92 0.44
N VAL A 28 -4.59 -5.67 1.39
CA VAL A 28 -4.45 -6.06 2.80
C VAL A 28 -5.60 -6.96 3.23
N ARG A 29 -5.41 -7.80 4.26
CA ARG A 29 -6.46 -8.67 4.82
C ARG A 29 -6.36 -8.75 6.34
N GLY A 30 -7.52 -8.76 7.01
CA GLY A 30 -7.65 -8.82 8.46
C GLY A 30 -7.69 -7.44 9.12
N THR A 31 -7.34 -7.38 10.40
CA THR A 31 -7.34 -6.15 11.20
C THR A 31 -6.08 -5.34 10.98
N ILE A 32 -6.25 -4.02 10.89
CA ILE A 32 -5.18 -3.01 11.02
C ILE A 32 -5.60 -2.05 12.13
N ASP A 33 -4.69 -1.71 13.03
CA ASP A 33 -4.98 -0.82 14.15
C ASP A 33 -5.35 0.58 13.65
N GLY A 34 -6.53 1.07 14.04
CA GLY A 34 -7.09 2.34 13.57
C GLY A 34 -7.92 2.25 12.29
N ALA A 35 -8.03 1.07 11.66
CA ALA A 35 -8.95 0.87 10.55
C ALA A 35 -10.42 0.94 11.01
N PRO A 36 -11.36 1.38 10.16
CA PRO A 36 -12.76 1.54 10.53
C PRO A 36 -13.48 0.19 10.66
N GLN A 37 -12.90 -0.88 10.12
CA GLN A 37 -13.42 -2.25 10.16
C GLN A 37 -12.31 -3.28 9.86
N GLU A 38 -12.61 -4.55 10.09
CA GLU A 38 -11.75 -5.66 9.67
C GLU A 38 -11.91 -5.96 8.16
N TYR A 39 -10.80 -6.16 7.45
CA TYR A 39 -10.78 -6.46 6.01
C TYR A 39 -10.77 -7.97 5.72
N LYS A 40 -11.85 -8.67 6.10
CA LYS A 40 -11.94 -10.15 6.00
C LYS A 40 -11.71 -10.70 4.59
N ASN A 41 -12.29 -10.04 3.59
CA ASN A 41 -12.25 -10.50 2.19
C ASN A 41 -11.11 -9.87 1.37
N GLY A 42 -10.23 -9.12 2.04
CA GLY A 42 -9.25 -8.28 1.38
C GLY A 42 -9.79 -6.87 1.12
N HIS A 43 -8.89 -5.90 1.08
CA HIS A 43 -9.18 -4.49 0.82
C HIS A 43 -8.00 -3.83 0.11
N LEU A 44 -8.24 -2.79 -0.68
CA LEU A 44 -7.18 -2.05 -1.37
C LEU A 44 -6.89 -0.73 -0.65
N LEU A 45 -5.61 -0.48 -0.39
CA LEU A 45 -5.10 0.77 0.17
C LEU A 45 -4.12 1.40 -0.82
N VAL A 46 -4.06 2.73 -0.88
CA VAL A 46 -3.01 3.45 -1.61
C VAL A 46 -1.97 3.94 -0.62
N VAL A 47 -0.78 3.35 -0.58
CA VAL A 47 0.32 3.85 0.24
C VAL A 47 0.92 5.07 -0.44
N VAL A 48 0.98 6.19 0.29
CA VAL A 48 1.45 7.50 -0.21
C VAL A 48 2.62 8.06 0.59
N GLY A 49 2.96 7.46 1.73
CA GLY A 49 4.03 7.98 2.58
C GLY A 49 4.43 7.03 3.71
N TRP A 50 5.53 7.38 4.35
CA TRP A 50 6.11 6.70 5.50
C TRP A 50 6.61 7.74 6.49
N ASP A 51 6.10 7.70 7.72
CA ASP A 51 6.60 8.49 8.84
C ASP A 51 7.53 7.59 9.68
N ALA A 52 8.83 7.75 9.48
CA ALA A 52 9.86 7.00 10.20
C ALA A 52 9.93 7.34 11.68
N ALA A 53 9.53 8.55 12.10
CA ALA A 53 9.60 8.96 13.49
C ALA A 53 8.46 8.34 14.32
N GLN A 54 7.30 8.15 13.71
CA GLN A 54 6.14 7.52 14.36
C GLN A 54 5.94 6.04 14.02
N GLU A 55 6.79 5.51 13.16
CA GLU A 55 6.66 4.19 12.56
C GLU A 55 5.28 3.94 11.92
N LYS A 56 4.81 4.89 11.09
CA LYS A 56 3.48 4.82 10.45
C LYS A 56 3.50 4.88 8.93
N VAL A 57 2.70 4.01 8.32
CA VAL A 57 2.44 3.98 6.88
C VAL A 57 1.25 4.88 6.57
N MET A 58 1.46 5.89 5.73
CA MET A 58 0.42 6.82 5.31
C MET A 58 -0.31 6.25 4.09
N CYS A 59 -1.62 6.11 4.20
CA CYS A 59 -2.47 5.49 3.21
C CYS A 59 -3.68 6.37 2.85
N HIS A 60 -4.20 6.20 1.64
CA HIS A 60 -5.62 6.43 1.36
C HIS A 60 -6.39 5.13 1.53
N ASP A 61 -7.35 5.15 2.45
CA ASP A 61 -8.24 4.04 2.75
C ASP A 61 -9.68 4.41 2.40
N PRO A 62 -10.25 3.83 1.32
CA PRO A 62 -11.60 4.14 0.88
C PRO A 62 -12.70 3.53 1.77
N ALA A 63 -12.35 2.78 2.83
CA ALA A 63 -13.34 2.26 3.78
C ALA A 63 -13.87 3.34 4.75
N PHE A 64 -13.23 4.52 4.82
CA PHE A 64 -13.77 5.64 5.58
C PHE A 64 -14.93 6.33 4.84
N PRO A 65 -15.94 6.83 5.58
CA PRO A 65 -17.21 7.25 4.97
C PRO A 65 -17.15 8.58 4.19
N ILE A 66 -16.09 9.37 4.36
CA ILE A 66 -15.94 10.67 3.68
C ILE A 66 -14.50 10.84 3.19
N THR A 67 -14.33 11.56 2.08
CA THR A 67 -13.06 11.74 1.38
C THR A 67 -11.96 12.27 2.31
N GLU A 68 -12.26 13.22 3.17
CA GLU A 68 -11.31 13.85 4.09
C GLU A 68 -10.76 12.87 5.13
N LYS A 69 -11.52 11.82 5.45
CA LYS A 69 -11.12 10.77 6.40
C LYS A 69 -10.42 9.60 5.73
N THR A 70 -10.29 9.59 4.41
CA THR A 70 -9.57 8.52 3.71
C THR A 70 -8.07 8.60 3.93
N VAL A 71 -7.51 9.78 4.27
CA VAL A 71 -6.09 9.94 4.59
C VAL A 71 -5.83 9.44 6.00
N VAL A 72 -5.17 8.30 6.13
CA VAL A 72 -4.97 7.61 7.42
C VAL A 72 -3.53 7.13 7.55
N SER A 73 -3.02 7.10 8.78
CA SER A 73 -1.68 6.61 9.09
C SER A 73 -1.77 5.39 9.99
N TYR A 74 -1.34 4.23 9.49
CA TYR A 74 -1.40 2.96 10.21
C TYR A 74 -0.04 2.60 10.84
N PRO A 75 -0.01 2.04 12.07
CA PRO A 75 1.23 1.51 12.63
C PRO A 75 1.87 0.47 11.69
N LEU A 76 3.19 0.58 11.47
CA LEU A 76 3.92 -0.27 10.53
C LEU A 76 3.67 -1.75 10.79
N HIS A 77 3.79 -2.17 12.05
CA HIS A 77 3.62 -3.58 12.42
C HIS A 77 2.24 -4.13 12.02
N SER A 78 1.16 -3.43 12.36
CA SER A 78 -0.20 -3.86 12.09
C SER A 78 -0.50 -3.88 10.58
N PHE A 79 -0.02 -2.86 9.85
CA PHE A 79 -0.08 -2.83 8.39
C PHE A 79 0.65 -4.02 7.76
N LEU A 80 1.87 -4.33 8.21
CA LEU A 80 2.67 -5.43 7.66
C LEU A 80 1.99 -6.78 7.87
N VAL A 81 1.43 -7.03 9.05
CA VAL A 81 0.69 -8.26 9.34
C VAL A 81 -0.51 -8.42 8.38
N ALA A 82 -1.25 -7.34 8.13
CA ALA A 82 -2.39 -7.38 7.21
C ALA A 82 -1.98 -7.53 5.74
N TRP A 83 -0.88 -6.89 5.32
CA TRP A 83 -0.34 -7.02 3.96
C TRP A 83 0.25 -8.41 3.70
N GLU A 84 0.90 -9.01 4.70
CA GLU A 84 1.41 -10.38 4.65
C GLU A 84 0.30 -11.41 4.39
N LYS A 85 -0.88 -11.23 5.01
CA LYS A 85 -2.06 -12.09 4.79
C LYS A 85 -2.61 -12.03 3.36
N SER A 86 -2.24 -11.00 2.60
CA SER A 86 -2.49 -10.86 1.17
C SER A 86 -1.30 -11.28 0.31
N ARG A 87 -0.30 -11.93 0.91
CA ARG A 87 0.96 -12.38 0.28
C ARG A 87 1.69 -11.22 -0.41
N ARG A 88 1.77 -10.08 0.29
CA ARG A 88 2.45 -8.85 -0.14
C ARG A 88 2.06 -8.37 -1.54
N LEU A 89 0.80 -8.58 -1.92
CA LEU A 89 0.29 -8.21 -3.24
C LEU A 89 0.27 -6.68 -3.39
N ALA A 90 0.80 -6.20 -4.51
CA ALA A 90 0.88 -4.79 -4.85
C ALA A 90 0.60 -4.55 -6.34
N TYR A 91 0.08 -3.37 -6.64
CA TYR A 91 -0.04 -2.82 -7.98
C TYR A 91 0.89 -1.61 -8.03
N VAL A 92 1.90 -1.70 -8.89
CA VAL A 92 3.04 -0.80 -8.92
C VAL A 92 3.01 0.01 -10.21
N ALA A 93 3.27 1.31 -10.09
CA ALA A 93 3.64 2.17 -11.21
C ALA A 93 5.18 2.27 -11.26
N GLU A 94 5.77 2.08 -12.42
CA GLU A 94 7.21 2.19 -12.62
C GLU A 94 7.57 3.00 -13.87
N LEU A 95 8.49 3.95 -13.70
CA LEU A 95 9.10 4.66 -14.81
C LEU A 95 10.13 3.73 -15.50
N SER A 96 9.68 2.96 -16.49
CA SER A 96 10.58 2.22 -17.36
C SER A 96 11.07 3.09 -18.53
N PRO A 97 12.38 3.13 -18.83
CA PRO A 97 12.91 3.72 -20.05
C PRO A 97 12.67 2.82 -21.28
N ILE A 98 12.30 1.55 -21.08
CA ILE A 98 12.03 0.58 -22.14
C ILE A 98 10.51 0.50 -22.35
N ALA A 99 10.09 0.65 -23.61
CA ALA A 99 8.69 0.53 -24.00
C ALA A 99 8.13 -0.85 -23.62
N PHE A 100 6.90 -0.87 -23.08
CA PHE A 100 6.18 -2.11 -22.85
C PHE A 100 5.99 -2.83 -24.19
N VAL A 101 6.46 -4.06 -24.30
CA VAL A 101 6.11 -4.96 -25.41
C VAL A 101 5.16 -5.99 -24.83
N PRO A 102 3.84 -5.92 -25.12
CA PRO A 102 2.92 -6.95 -24.69
C PRO A 102 3.28 -8.29 -25.35
N HIS A 103 3.19 -9.37 -24.58
CA HIS A 103 3.18 -10.75 -25.07
C HIS A 103 1.74 -11.25 -25.15
#